data_AF-A0A7H1PW71-F1
#
_entry.id   AF-A0A7H1PW71-F1
#
_cell.length_a   1.000
_cell.length_b   1.000
_cell.length_c   1.000
_cell.angle_alpha   90.00
_cell.angle_beta   90.00
_cell.angle_gamma   90.00
#
_symmetry.space_group_name_H-M   'P 1'
#
loop_
_entity.id
_entity.type
_entity.pdbx_description
1 polymer ?
#
loop_
_entity_poly.entity_id
_entity_poly.type
_entity_poly.pdbx_seq_one_letter_code
_entity_poly.pdbx_strand_id
1 'polypeptide(L)'
;MIAIAAALAEIVLILVQRWRAPSGGPVATPWPHLAAALGAGLVGWLVIGRPDPAWDEVSLAVITGVILGSEAARSARVLSGKEWAGWATACGSGAASATWLLATPLPFM
;
A
#
# COMPACT_ATOMS: atom_id res chain seq x y z
N MET A 1 -9.70 8.64 -5.45
CA MET A 1 -9.82 9.04 -4.02
C MET A 1 -9.36 7.94 -3.06
N ILE A 2 -9.68 6.66 -3.30
CA ILE A 2 -9.29 5.53 -2.44
C ILE A 2 -7.76 5.43 -2.27
N ALA A 3 -6.99 5.44 -3.37
CA ALA A 3 -5.53 5.35 -3.26
C ALA A 3 -4.87 6.52 -2.52
N ILE A 4 -5.42 7.73 -2.66
CA ILE A 4 -4.96 8.92 -1.90
C ILE A 4 -5.21 8.73 -0.41
N ALA A 5 -6.42 8.29 -0.04
CA ALA A 5 -6.77 8.05 1.35
C ALA A 5 -5.90 6.95 1.98
N ALA A 6 -5.61 5.87 1.23
CA ALA A 6 -4.69 4.82 1.64
C ALA A 6 -3.27 5.36 1.86
N ALA A 7 -2.72 6.09 0.88
CA ALA A 7 -1.39 6.69 0.99
C ALA A 7 -1.28 7.64 2.21
N LEU A 8 -2.31 8.44 2.49
CA LEU A 8 -2.33 9.29 3.68
C LEU A 8 -2.35 8.48 4.98
N ALA A 9 -3.16 7.42 5.06
CA ALA A 9 -3.21 6.56 6.22
C ALA A 9 -1.87 5.83 6.45
N GLU A 10 -1.21 5.40 5.38
CA GLU A 10 0.11 4.77 5.41
C GLU A 10 1.19 5.72 5.92
N ILE A 11 1.21 6.96 5.41
CA ILE A 11 2.13 8.01 5.88
C ILE A 11 1.92 8.25 7.38
N VAL A 12 0.66 8.37 7.83
CA VAL A 12 0.34 8.55 9.25
C VAL A 12 0.83 7.37 10.09
N LEU A 13 0.63 6.12 9.64
CA LEU A 13 1.13 4.93 10.33
C LEU A 13 2.66 4.94 10.48
N ILE A 14 3.37 5.30 9.42
CA ILE A 14 4.83 5.40 9.43
C ILE A 14 5.28 6.48 10.41
N LEU A 15 4.67 7.67 10.35
CA LEU A 15 4.98 8.78 11.26
C LEU A 15 4.72 8.41 12.73
N VAL A 16 3.57 7.79 13.01
CA VAL A 16 3.21 7.35 14.37
C VAL A 16 4.18 6.30 14.88
N GLN A 17 4.57 5.34 14.04
CA GLN A 17 5.57 4.33 14.43
C GLN A 17 6.93 4.96 14.71
N ARG A 18 7.40 5.87 13.85
CA ARG A 18 8.67 6.58 14.06
C ARG A 18 8.66 7.43 15.33
N TRP A 19 7.53 8.04 15.64
CA TRP A 19 7.37 8.83 16.87
C TRP A 19 7.37 7.95 18.13
N ARG A 20 6.68 6.81 18.12
CA ARG A 20 6.54 5.93 19.29
C ARG A 20 7.71 4.97 19.50
N ALA A 21 8.42 4.60 18.44
CA ALA A 21 9.52 3.63 18.49
C ALA A 21 10.68 4.09 17.57
N PRO A 22 11.45 5.13 17.98
CA PRO A 22 12.51 5.73 17.16
C PRO A 22 13.69 4.78 16.88
N SER A 23 13.84 3.72 17.67
CA SER A 23 15.02 2.85 17.72
C SER A 23 15.15 1.84 16.57
N GLY A 24 14.27 1.89 15.57
CA GLY A 24 14.33 0.99 14.42
C GLY A 24 15.24 1.55 13.32
N GLY A 25 16.48 1.06 13.25
CA GLY A 25 17.35 1.32 12.09
C GLY A 25 16.74 0.84 10.77
N PRO A 26 17.32 1.24 9.61
CA PRO A 26 16.86 0.78 8.30
C PRO A 26 17.08 -0.73 8.20
N VAL A 27 16.01 -1.48 8.45
CA VAL A 27 15.94 -2.93 8.19
C VAL A 27 15.29 -3.08 6.84
N ALA A 28 15.88 -3.92 6.00
CA ALA A 28 15.39 -4.23 4.66
C ALA A 28 13.89 -4.53 4.70
N THR A 29 13.18 -3.93 3.76
CA THR A 29 11.74 -4.11 3.62
C THR A 29 11.43 -5.59 3.45
N PRO A 30 10.60 -6.19 4.32
CA PRO A 30 10.33 -7.62 4.26
C PRO A 30 9.67 -7.98 2.93
N TRP A 31 10.40 -8.73 2.10
CA TRP A 31 9.98 -9.26 0.79
C TRP A 31 8.56 -9.85 0.75
N PRO A 32 8.05 -10.51 1.82
CA PRO A 32 6.68 -11.03 1.82
C PRO A 32 5.60 -9.95 1.73
N HIS A 33 5.79 -8.78 2.34
CA HIS A 33 4.82 -7.68 2.27
C HIS A 33 4.85 -7.00 0.90
N LEU A 34 6.04 -6.89 0.30
CA LEU A 34 6.23 -6.46 -1.09
C LEU A 34 5.46 -7.35 -2.06
N ALA A 35 5.63 -8.68 -1.94
CA ALA A 35 4.94 -9.65 -2.78
C ALA A 35 3.41 -9.62 -2.57
N ALA A 36 2.93 -9.51 -1.33
CA ALA A 36 1.51 -9.39 -1.04
C ALA A 36 0.89 -8.12 -1.60
N ALA A 37 1.58 -6.98 -1.46
CA ALA A 37 1.12 -5.71 -2.00
C ALA A 37 1.05 -5.73 -3.54
N LEU A 38 2.08 -6.29 -4.20
CA LEU A 38 2.06 -6.48 -5.65
C LEU A 38 0.92 -7.41 -6.09
N GLY A 39 0.76 -8.54 -5.41
CA GLY A 39 -0.31 -9.50 -5.69
C GLY A 39 -1.70 -8.88 -5.52
N ALA A 40 -1.92 -8.15 -4.43
CA ALA A 40 -3.19 -7.46 -4.18
C ALA A 40 -3.44 -6.33 -5.18
N GLY A 41 -2.41 -5.61 -5.61
CA GLY A 41 -2.52 -4.60 -6.67
C GLY A 41 -2.88 -5.21 -8.03
N LEU A 42 -2.28 -6.35 -8.39
CA LEU A 42 -2.65 -7.10 -9.59
C LEU A 42 -4.10 -7.58 -9.54
N VAL A 43 -4.53 -8.15 -8.40
CA VAL A 43 -5.92 -8.55 -8.20
C VAL A 43 -6.86 -7.35 -8.28
N GLY A 44 -6.51 -6.23 -7.66
CA GLY A 44 -7.26 -4.99 -7.74
C GLY A 44 -7.41 -4.51 -9.18
N TRP A 45 -6.33 -4.53 -9.96
CA TRP A 45 -6.34 -4.15 -11.38
C TRP A 45 -7.21 -5.07 -12.24
N LEU A 46 -7.19 -6.37 -11.98
CA LEU A 46 -8.09 -7.33 -12.63
C LEU A 46 -9.56 -7.05 -12.29
N VAL A 47 -9.86 -6.74 -11.03
CA VAL A 47 -11.22 -6.46 -10.55
C VAL A 47 -11.79 -5.18 -11.16
N ILE A 48 -10.97 -4.15 -11.36
CA ILE A 48 -11.41 -2.89 -11.99
C ILE A 48 -11.49 -2.95 -13.51
N GLY A 49 -11.33 -4.13 -14.12
CA GLY A 49 -11.58 -4.35 -15.54
C GLY A 49 -10.36 -4.20 -16.45
N ARG A 50 -9.14 -4.26 -15.89
CA ARG A 50 -7.88 -4.23 -16.64
C ARG A 50 -7.76 -3.01 -17.58
N PRO A 51 -7.97 -1.78 -17.07
CA PRO A 51 -7.77 -0.57 -17.87
C PRO A 51 -6.34 -0.52 -18.41
N ASP A 52 -6.20 0.03 -19.62
CA ASP A 52 -4.89 0.18 -20.29
C ASP A 52 -4.10 1.28 -19.57
N PRO A 53 -3.02 0.94 -18.85
CA PRO A 53 -2.44 1.86 -17.89
C PRO A 53 -1.36 2.72 -18.53
N ALA A 54 -1.33 4.01 -18.19
CA ALA A 54 -0.21 4.86 -18.53
C ALA A 54 1.01 4.54 -17.63
N TRP A 55 2.23 4.61 -18.16
CA TRP A 55 3.44 4.20 -17.43
C TRP A 55 3.70 5.01 -16.15
N ASP A 56 3.28 6.27 -16.12
CA ASP A 56 3.32 7.14 -14.95
C ASP A 56 2.31 6.70 -13.87
N GLU A 57 1.11 6.29 -14.26
CA GLU A 57 0.09 5.72 -13.36
C GLU A 57 0.55 4.36 -12.79
N VAL A 58 1.19 3.52 -13.60
CA VAL A 58 1.80 2.26 -13.13
C VAL A 58 2.87 2.54 -12.09
N SER A 59 3.77 3.50 -12.37
CA SER A 59 4.83 3.88 -11.45
C SER A 59 4.26 4.39 -10.14
N LEU A 60 3.21 5.23 -10.20
CA LEU A 60 2.52 5.74 -9.02
C LEU A 60 1.84 4.63 -8.21
N ALA A 61 1.15 3.70 -8.89
CA ALA A 61 0.49 2.56 -8.27
C ALA A 61 1.47 1.61 -7.58
N VAL A 62 2.66 1.41 -8.16
CA VAL A 62 3.73 0.61 -7.56
C VAL A 62 4.38 1.34 -6.38
N ILE A 63 4.76 2.61 -6.53
CA ILE A 63 5.42 3.35 -5.45
C ILE A 63 4.49 3.44 -4.23
N THR A 64 3.22 3.79 -4.44
CA THR A 64 2.24 3.91 -3.34
C THR A 64 1.83 2.54 -2.82
N GLY A 65 1.37 1.64 -3.69
CA GLY A 65 0.85 0.33 -3.26
C GLY A 65 1.90 -0.56 -2.61
N VAL A 66 3.13 -0.54 -3.14
CA VAL A 66 4.12 -1.57 -2.88
C VAL A 66 5.23 -1.04 -1.97
N ILE A 67 5.85 0.09 -2.32
CA ILE A 67 6.96 0.64 -1.53
C ILE A 67 6.41 1.25 -0.24
N LEU A 68 5.50 2.22 -0.35
CA LEU A 68 4.89 2.87 0.81
C LEU A 68 4.05 1.87 1.62
N GLY A 69 3.25 1.03 0.95
CA GLY A 69 2.46 -0.02 1.58
C GLY A 69 3.26 -1.03 2.40
N SER A 70 4.44 -1.45 1.93
CA SER A 70 5.28 -2.40 2.67
C SER A 70 5.99 -1.78 3.87
N GLU A 71 6.35 -0.50 3.78
CA GLU A 71 6.81 0.27 4.95
C GLU A 71 5.68 0.43 5.98
N ALA A 72 4.49 0.82 5.53
CA ALA A 72 3.31 0.97 6.39
C ALA A 72 2.90 -0.36 7.03
N ALA A 73 3.00 -1.48 6.32
CA ALA A 73 2.76 -2.82 6.85
C ALA A 73 3.73 -3.17 7.98
N ARG A 74 5.02 -2.84 7.82
CA ARG A 74 6.01 -2.98 8.89
C ARG A 74 5.62 -2.10 10.08
N SER A 75 5.27 -0.84 9.84
CA SER A 75 4.87 0.08 10.90
C SER A 75 3.63 -0.42 11.65
N ALA A 76 2.62 -0.93 10.93
CA ALA A 76 1.41 -1.51 11.50
C ALA A 76 1.71 -2.75 12.35
N ARG A 77 2.59 -3.64 11.88
CA ARG A 77 3.06 -4.79 12.68
C ARG A 77 3.76 -4.35 13.95
N VAL A 78 4.68 -3.39 13.87
CA VAL A 78 5.44 -2.88 15.03
C VAL A 78 4.51 -2.23 16.05
N LEU A 79 3.55 -1.42 15.60
CA LEU A 79 2.60 -0.74 16.47
C LEU A 79 1.58 -1.69 17.11
N SER A 80 1.12 -2.71 16.37
CA SER A 80 0.09 -3.64 16.85
C SER A 80 0.65 -4.85 17.59
N GLY A 81 1.93 -5.16 17.42
CA GLY A 81 2.56 -6.40 17.87
C GLY A 81 2.05 -7.65 17.16
N LYS A 82 1.26 -7.51 16.08
CA LYS A 82 0.54 -8.59 15.41
C LYS A 82 0.95 -8.73 13.95
N GLU A 83 1.30 -9.95 13.52
CA GLU A 83 1.71 -10.25 12.14
C GLU A 83 0.59 -9.90 11.13
N TRP A 84 -0.66 -10.26 11.46
CA TRP A 84 -1.79 -10.07 10.55
C TRP A 84 -2.07 -8.61 10.21
N ALA A 85 -1.71 -7.67 11.10
CA ALA A 85 -1.87 -6.24 10.82
C ALA A 85 -0.95 -5.80 9.67
N GLY A 86 0.27 -6.34 9.61
CA GLY A 86 1.17 -6.08 8.49
C GLY A 86 0.62 -6.63 7.17
N TRP A 87 0.11 -7.87 7.19
CA TRP A 87 -0.52 -8.47 6.00
C TRP A 87 -1.75 -7.70 5.53
N ALA A 88 -2.63 -7.29 6.44
CA ALA A 88 -3.82 -6.52 6.11
C ALA A 88 -3.46 -5.17 5.49
N THR A 89 -2.46 -4.47 6.02
CA THR A 89 -1.98 -3.20 5.47
C THR A 89 -1.32 -3.38 4.10
N ALA A 90 -0.48 -4.41 3.91
CA ALA A 90 0.16 -4.66 2.62
C ALA A 90 -0.87 -5.00 1.53
N CYS A 91 -1.81 -5.90 1.82
CA CYS A 91 -2.87 -6.26 0.88
C CYS A 91 -3.81 -5.08 0.60
N GLY A 92 -4.19 -4.32 1.64
CA GLY A 92 -5.05 -3.15 1.51
C GLY A 92 -4.41 -2.05 0.67
N SER A 93 -3.12 -1.77 0.89
CA SER A 93 -2.33 -0.81 0.12
C SER A 93 -2.27 -1.18 -1.36
N GLY A 94 -1.91 -2.43 -1.67
CA GLY A 94 -1.87 -2.92 -3.04
C GLY A 94 -3.23 -2.80 -3.75
N ALA A 95 -4.29 -3.30 -3.11
CA ALA A 95 -5.63 -3.23 -3.67
C ALA A 95 -6.12 -1.78 -3.87
N ALA A 96 -5.83 -0.90 -2.92
CA ALA A 96 -6.18 0.53 -3.01
C ALA A 96 -5.41 1.23 -4.14
N SER A 97 -4.12 0.94 -4.30
CA SER A 97 -3.28 1.60 -5.31
C SER A 97 -3.67 1.24 -6.74
N ALA A 98 -4.30 0.08 -6.96
CA ALA A 98 -4.87 -0.27 -8.27
C ALA A 98 -5.88 0.79 -8.77
N THR A 99 -6.52 1.55 -7.87
CA THR A 99 -7.44 2.64 -8.26
C THR A 99 -6.75 3.85 -8.89
N TRP A 100 -5.40 3.92 -8.88
CA TRP A 100 -4.65 4.89 -9.69
C TRP A 100 -4.69 4.57 -11.18
N LEU A 101 -4.93 3.31 -11.57
CA LEU A 101 -4.97 2.87 -12.96
C LEU A 101 -6.33 3.12 -13.63
N LEU A 102 -7.26 3.74 -12.91
CA LEU A 102 -8.58 4.06 -13.42
C LEU A 102 -8.54 5.37 -14.21
N ALA A 103 -8.94 5.31 -15.48
CA ALA A 103 -9.09 6.50 -16.32
C ALA A 103 -10.20 7.46 -15.83
N THR A 104 -11.18 6.94 -15.09
CA THR A 104 -12.27 7.73 -14.48
C THR A 104 -12.53 7.26 -13.05
N PRO A 105 -12.84 8.16 -12.10
CA PRO A 105 -13.17 7.77 -10.73
C PRO A 105 -14.36 6.80 -10.74
N LEU A 106 -14.33 5.80 -9.86
CA LEU A 106 -15.43 4.83 -9.73
C LEU A 106 -16.75 5.57 -9.54
N PRO A 107 -17.84 5.15 -10.21
CA PRO A 107 -19.11 5.88 -10.27
C PRO A 107 -19.88 5.96 -8.95
N PHE A 108 -19.32 5.44 -7.85
CA PHE A 108 -19.97 5.38 -6.53
C PHE A 108 -19.22 6.17 -5.45
N MET A 109 -18.37 7.13 -5.84
CA MET A 109 -17.79 8.14 -4.93
C MET A 109 -18.38 9.51 -5.19
#